data_AF-A0AAV7CEL8-F1
#
_entry.id   AF-A0AAV7CEL8-F1
#
_cell.length_a   1.000
_cell.length_b   1.000
_cell.length_c   1.000
_cell.angle_alpha   90.00
_cell.angle_beta   90.00
_cell.angle_gamma   90.00
#
_symmetry.space_group_name_H-M   'P 1'
#
loop_
_entity.id
_entity.type
_entity.pdbx_description
1 polymer ?
#
loop_
_entity_poly.entity_id
_entity_poly.type
_entity_poly.pdbx_seq_one_letter_code
_entity_poly.pdbx_strand_id
1 'polypeptide(L)'
;MWKFKEFRKVLDGLTAVSSSSSSSASSQPGNREVDIPETLQSEHFQLCKTVRHGFPFEPSAMAFDPVQKILAIGTNHGALRLYPFL
;
A
#
# COMPACT_ATOMS: atom_id res chain seq x y z
N MET A 1 2.15 7.42 19.09
CA MET A 1 2.79 8.34 18.13
C MET A 1 3.77 7.52 17.27
N TRP A 2 3.25 6.80 16.27
CA TRP A 2 4.10 6.00 15.37
C TRP A 2 4.70 6.92 14.32
N LYS A 3 6.04 6.96 14.28
CA LYS A 3 6.83 7.95 13.54
C LYS A 3 7.14 7.38 12.15
N PHE A 4 6.72 8.08 11.10
CA PHE A 4 6.90 7.81 9.67
C PHE A 4 8.39 7.76 9.21
N LYS A 5 9.23 6.92 9.83
CA LYS A 5 10.66 6.84 9.52
C LYS A 5 10.98 5.86 8.38
N GLU A 6 10.18 4.82 8.17
CA GLU A 6 10.53 3.73 7.26
C GLU A 6 10.29 4.07 5.77
N PHE A 7 9.31 4.93 5.46
CA PHE A 7 8.95 5.25 4.08
C PHE A 7 10.06 5.97 3.30
N ARG A 8 10.92 6.74 3.99
CA ARG A 8 12.05 7.44 3.36
C ARG A 8 13.13 6.49 2.87
N LYS A 9 13.37 5.37 3.58
CA LYS A 9 14.40 4.40 3.18
C LYS A 9 14.05 3.63 1.90
N VAL A 10 12.76 3.48 1.60
CA VAL A 10 12.31 2.81 0.37
C VAL A 10 12.52 3.71 -0.85
N LEU A 11 12.38 5.03 -0.69
CA LEU A 11 12.45 5.99 -1.79
C LEU A 11 13.89 6.25 -2.28
N ASP A 12 14.88 6.23 -1.38
CA ASP A 12 16.30 6.39 -1.74
C ASP A 12 16.85 5.25 -2.63
N GLY A 13 16.16 4.11 -2.69
CA GLY A 13 16.56 2.97 -3.52
C GLY A 13 16.33 3.14 -5.02
N LEU A 14 15.45 4.07 -5.43
CA LEU A 14 15.07 4.26 -6.83
C LEU A 14 15.95 5.27 -7.58
N THR A 15 16.66 6.15 -6.87
CA THR A 15 17.50 7.20 -7.50
C THR A 15 18.86 6.68 -8.00
N ALA A 16 19.31 5.53 -7.51
CA ALA A 16 20.64 4.97 -7.83
C ALA A 16 20.67 4.16 -9.15
N VAL A 17 19.52 3.81 -9.73
CA VAL A 17 19.47 2.96 -10.94
C VAL A 17 19.74 3.75 -12.24
N SER A 18 19.75 5.08 -12.20
CA SER A 18 19.98 5.91 -13.41
C SER A 18 21.45 6.25 -13.68
N SER A 19 22.39 5.86 -12.81
CA SER A 19 23.82 6.12 -13.01
C SER A 19 24.57 4.90 -13.54
N SER A 20 24.33 4.55 -14.80
CA SER A 20 25.29 3.82 -15.62
C SER A 20 25.34 4.41 -17.03
N SER A 21 26.15 5.45 -17.21
CA SER A 21 26.53 5.97 -18.53
C SER A 21 28.05 5.93 -18.68
N SER A 22 28.54 4.85 -19.29
CA SER A 22 29.88 4.81 -19.89
C SER A 22 29.79 5.22 -21.36
N SER A 23 30.33 6.40 -21.66
CA SER A 23 31.02 6.84 -22.89
C SER A 23 30.42 6.52 -24.27
N SER A 24 30.07 7.57 -25.04
CA SER A 24 30.90 8.11 -26.16
C SER A 24 30.07 8.89 -27.22
N ALA A 25 30.61 10.06 -27.57
CA ALA A 25 30.46 10.86 -28.79
C ALA A 25 29.14 10.82 -29.60
N SER A 26 28.35 11.89 -29.51
CA SER A 26 27.91 12.70 -30.68
C SER A 26 27.02 13.85 -30.20
N SER A 27 27.29 15.04 -30.71
CA SER A 27 26.51 16.26 -30.49
C SER A 27 25.14 16.15 -31.15
N GLN A 28 24.12 15.76 -30.40
CA GLN A 28 22.71 15.95 -30.76
C GLN A 28 22.09 17.07 -29.90
N PRO A 29 21.24 17.95 -30.46
CA PRO A 29 20.48 18.92 -29.68
C PRO A 29 19.65 18.13 -28.67
N GLY A 30 19.91 18.42 -27.39
CA GLY A 30 19.52 17.59 -26.27
C GLY A 30 18.07 17.12 -26.36
N ASN A 31 17.91 15.82 -26.15
CA ASN A 31 16.67 15.20 -25.71
C ASN A 31 16.09 16.09 -24.62
N ARG A 32 15.14 16.96 -24.98
CA ARG A 32 14.43 17.79 -24.02
C ARG A 32 13.53 16.81 -23.30
N GLU A 33 14.09 16.19 -22.28
CA GLU A 33 13.34 15.52 -21.23
C GLU A 33 12.22 16.51 -20.89
N VAL A 34 10.99 16.13 -21.25
CA VAL A 34 9.83 16.94 -20.96
C VAL A 34 9.77 16.91 -19.45
N ASP A 35 10.32 17.94 -18.80
CA ASP A 35 10.18 18.17 -17.37
C ASP A 35 8.68 18.30 -17.10
N ILE A 36 8.05 17.17 -16.80
CA ILE A 36 6.66 17.12 -16.39
C ILE A 36 6.63 17.78 -15.02
N PRO A 37 5.98 18.96 -14.87
CA PRO A 37 5.90 19.61 -13.58
C PRO A 37 5.09 18.72 -12.65
N GLU A 38 5.73 18.24 -11.58
CA GLU A 38 5.10 17.37 -10.59
C GLU A 38 4.21 18.23 -9.68
N THR A 39 2.92 18.33 -10.05
CA THR A 39 1.95 19.20 -9.38
C THR A 39 1.28 18.55 -8.15
N LEU A 40 1.55 17.27 -7.89
CA LEU A 40 0.94 16.54 -6.78
C LEU A 40 1.70 16.80 -5.48
N GLN A 41 1.03 17.43 -4.52
CA GLN A 41 1.54 17.71 -3.19
C GLN A 41 0.97 16.72 -2.17
N SER A 42 1.63 16.57 -1.02
CA SER A 42 1.15 15.67 0.05
C SER A 42 -0.24 16.06 0.57
N GLU A 43 -0.58 17.35 0.59
CA GLU A 43 -1.93 17.84 0.90
C GLU A 43 -3.02 17.43 -0.10
N HIS A 44 -2.66 16.96 -1.30
CA HIS A 44 -3.62 16.42 -2.26
C HIS A 44 -4.01 14.97 -1.95
N PHE A 45 -3.32 14.31 -1.03
CA PHE A 45 -3.59 12.93 -0.64
C PHE A 45 -4.12 12.86 0.77
N GLN A 46 -5.21 12.10 0.96
CA GLN A 46 -5.74 11.77 2.26
C GLN A 46 -5.60 10.27 2.52
N LEU A 47 -5.05 9.91 3.68
CA LEU A 47 -5.04 8.53 4.12
C LEU A 47 -6.43 8.16 4.66
N CYS A 48 -7.18 7.41 3.87
CA CYS A 48 -8.44 6.82 4.30
C CYS A 48 -8.23 5.37 4.73
N LYS A 49 -8.82 4.96 5.86
CA LYS A 49 -8.88 3.54 6.22
C LYS A 49 -9.72 2.82 5.17
N THR A 50 -9.08 1.92 4.44
CA THR A 50 -9.75 1.04 3.51
C THR A 50 -10.57 0.00 4.27
N VAL A 51 -11.55 -0.57 3.57
CA VAL A 51 -12.37 -1.65 4.12
C VAL A 51 -11.48 -2.85 4.40
N ARG A 52 -11.64 -3.50 5.56
CA ARG A 52 -10.90 -4.73 5.85
C ARG A 52 -11.52 -5.91 5.09
N HIS A 53 -11.00 -6.22 3.91
CA HIS A 53 -11.39 -7.40 3.14
C HIS A 53 -10.86 -8.70 3.75
N GLY A 54 -11.41 -9.83 3.32
CA GLY A 54 -10.93 -11.17 3.70
C GLY A 54 -11.19 -11.57 5.16
N PHE A 55 -10.52 -12.65 5.56
CA PHE A 55 -10.57 -13.23 6.90
C PHE A 55 -9.59 -12.58 7.87
N PRO A 56 -9.85 -12.61 9.19
CA PRO A 56 -8.83 -12.24 10.16
C PRO A 56 -7.60 -13.15 10.00
N PHE A 57 -6.42 -12.65 10.39
CA PHE A 57 -5.17 -13.41 10.34
C PHE A 57 -5.27 -14.65 11.24
N GLU A 58 -4.87 -15.82 10.72
CA GLU A 58 -4.96 -17.11 11.41
C GLU A 58 -6.36 -17.44 11.96
N PRO A 59 -7.36 -17.64 11.09
CA PRO A 59 -8.67 -18.09 11.53
C PRO A 59 -8.55 -19.51 12.11
N SER A 60 -9.06 -19.71 13.31
CA SER A 60 -9.00 -20.99 14.02
C SER A 60 -10.37 -21.59 14.30
N ALA A 61 -11.43 -20.79 14.28
CA ALA A 61 -12.79 -21.24 14.55
C ALA A 61 -13.82 -20.47 13.72
N MET A 62 -14.95 -21.09 13.43
CA MET A 62 -16.09 -20.46 12.76
C MET A 62 -17.43 -20.98 13.30
N ALA A 63 -18.44 -20.12 13.34
CA ALA A 63 -19.80 -20.47 13.72
C ALA A 63 -20.81 -19.66 12.89
N PHE A 64 -21.89 -20.30 12.45
CA PHE A 64 -22.95 -19.65 11.69
C PHE A 64 -24.27 -19.70 12.46
N ASP A 65 -24.95 -18.55 12.55
CA ASP A 65 -26.32 -18.46 13.04
C ASP A 65 -27.30 -18.35 11.85
N PRO A 66 -28.16 -19.36 11.61
CA PRO A 66 -29.11 -19.35 10.51
C PRO A 66 -30.27 -18.35 10.70
N VAL A 67 -30.60 -17.97 11.94
CA VAL A 67 -31.72 -17.04 12.20
C VAL A 67 -31.31 -15.63 11.84
N GLN A 68 -30.18 -15.18 12.36
CA GLN A 68 -29.66 -13.85 12.08
C GLN A 68 -28.89 -13.76 10.76
N LYS A 69 -28.58 -14.91 10.15
CA LYS A 69 -27.72 -15.01 8.96
C LYS A 69 -26.40 -14.27 9.19
N ILE A 70 -25.70 -14.66 10.25
CA ILE A 70 -24.40 -14.10 10.61
C ILE A 70 -23.38 -15.22 10.69
N LEU A 71 -22.24 -15.02 10.04
CA LEU A 71 -21.06 -15.86 10.18
C LEU A 71 -20.06 -15.19 11.14
N ALA A 72 -19.69 -15.87 12.22
CA ALA A 72 -18.64 -15.48 13.14
C ALA A 72 -17.36 -16.27 12.85
N ILE A 73 -16.21 -15.59 12.80
CA ILE A 73 -14.88 -16.21 12.64
C ILE A 73 -13.97 -15.73 13.76
N GLY A 74 -13.38 -16.67 14.48
CA GLY A 74 -12.45 -16.44 15.59
C GLY A 74 -11.01 -16.82 15.25
N THR A 75 -10.05 -16.20 15.92
CA THR A 75 -8.62 -16.52 15.84
C THR A 75 -8.09 -17.10 17.15
N ASN A 76 -6.95 -17.79 17.08
CA ASN A 76 -6.18 -18.28 18.23
C ASN A 76 -5.79 -17.17 19.24
N HIS A 77 -5.62 -15.94 18.76
CA HIS A 77 -5.28 -14.75 19.56
C HIS A 77 -6.52 -14.08 20.18
N GLY A 78 -7.72 -14.66 20.03
CA GLY A 78 -8.95 -14.14 20.64
C GLY A 78 -9.63 -13.02 19.85
N ALA A 79 -9.22 -12.75 18.60
CA ALA A 79 -9.95 -11.81 17.74
C ALA A 79 -11.19 -12.49 17.18
N LEU A 80 -12.32 -11.77 17.11
CA LEU A 80 -13.57 -12.24 16.54
C LEU A 80 -14.09 -11.26 15.48
N ARG A 81 -14.53 -11.78 14.34
CA ARG A 81 -15.12 -10.99 13.26
C ARG A 81 -16.48 -11.56 12.85
N LEU A 82 -17.45 -10.67 12.73
CA LEU A 82 -18.81 -10.99 12.27
C LEU A 82 -18.98 -10.57 10.80
N TYR A 83 -19.62 -11.45 10.03
CA TYR A 83 -19.97 -11.26 8.63
C TYR A 83 -21.50 -11.39 8.50
N PRO A 84 -22.24 -10.28 8.53
CA PRO A 84 -23.67 -10.29 8.26
C PRO A 84 -23.93 -10.52 6.77
N PHE A 85 -24.87 -11.40 6.45
CA PHE A 85 -25.40 -11.52 5.08
C PHE A 85 -26.53 -10.50 4.92
N LEU A 86 -26.30 -9.46 4.10
CA LEU A 86 -27.32 -8.48 3.69
C LEU A 86 -28.25 -9.06 2.63
#